data_AF-A0A7X1RJZ2-F1
#
_entry.id   AF-A0A7X1RJZ2-F1
#
_cell.length_a   1.000
_cell.length_b   1.000
_cell.length_c   1.000
_cell.angle_alpha   90.00
_cell.angle_beta   90.00
_cell.angle_gamma   90.00
#
_symmetry.space_group_name_H-M   'P 1'
#
loop_
_entity.id
_entity.type
_entity.pdbx_description
1 polymer ?
#
loop_
_entity_poly.entity_id
_entity_poly.type
_entity_poly.pdbx_seq_one_letter_code
_entity_poly.pdbx_strand_id
1 'polypeptide(L)'
;MVKIFFIPNKQSILGQQEILTAKSILGLIEGLESHSYDAVYLRQPLNRLEYIECGIVGKSQFLFKVRYLDTQEGYQVIIPDLITRADWEIVEGLLRALSSKVGEAVEGLADFDLENYFQETVKNYLADKAARLGFCQGILSPVYFDKKDLESFLEEDGLTRFEELVKRVQGSDAYPSSAKFYPDGEGKVHGIYHLAQGVKTILPKEPVIPAPYVEQLVGKELVWEIDLVKISGDGSKPEDYEAVARLDYQAFLEALPKELCQDLDANQIEVGPVSGEDFEVLANR
;
A
#
# COMPACT_ATOMS: atom_id res chain seq x y z
N MET A 1 15.65 1.59 0.71
CA MET A 1 16.16 2.66 1.60
C MET A 1 15.11 3.76 1.65
N VAL A 2 14.68 4.20 2.84
CA VAL A 2 13.66 5.27 2.95
C VAL A 2 14.31 6.63 2.76
N LYS A 3 13.81 7.46 1.84
CA LYS A 3 14.30 8.83 1.63
C LYS A 3 13.53 9.80 2.52
N ILE A 4 14.28 10.61 3.25
CA ILE A 4 13.78 11.63 4.17
C ILE A 4 14.31 12.99 3.71
N PHE A 5 13.42 13.95 3.54
CA PHE A 5 13.74 15.36 3.35
C PHE A 5 13.51 16.09 4.66
N PHE A 6 14.45 16.96 5.03
CA PHE A 6 14.38 17.73 6.25
C PHE A 6 14.29 19.23 5.96
N ILE A 7 13.48 19.92 6.76
CA ILE A 7 13.32 21.37 6.72
C ILE A 7 13.44 21.87 8.16
N PRO A 8 14.53 22.57 8.52
CA PRO A 8 14.66 23.10 9.87
C PRO A 8 13.54 24.09 10.16
N ASN A 9 13.06 24.12 11.40
CA ASN A 9 12.11 25.14 11.82
C ASN A 9 12.86 26.43 12.13
N LYS A 10 12.41 27.52 11.56
CA LYS A 10 13.08 28.81 11.69
C LYS A 10 13.14 29.27 13.15
N GLN A 11 14.32 29.71 13.58
CA GLN A 11 14.47 30.45 14.84
C GLN A 11 14.04 31.90 14.64
N SER A 12 13.09 32.36 15.46
CA SER A 12 12.68 33.76 15.55
C SER A 12 13.42 34.49 16.67
N ILE A 13 13.34 35.81 16.69
CA ILE A 13 13.92 36.68 17.72
C ILE A 13 13.36 36.36 19.13
N LEU A 14 12.16 35.76 19.20
CA LEU A 14 11.47 35.38 20.45
C LEU A 14 11.60 33.89 20.79
N GLY A 15 12.43 33.13 20.07
CA GLY A 15 12.51 31.66 20.16
C GLY A 15 12.05 30.98 18.87
N GLN A 16 11.80 29.67 18.87
CA GLN A 16 11.35 28.98 17.66
C GLN A 16 10.02 29.52 17.12
N GLN A 17 9.87 29.50 15.80
CA GLN A 17 8.58 29.72 15.14
C GLN A 17 7.57 28.64 15.56
N GLU A 18 6.30 29.02 15.64
CA GLU A 18 5.20 28.10 15.95
C GLU A 18 5.20 26.89 15.01
N ILE A 19 5.05 25.69 15.59
CA ILE A 19 4.96 24.44 14.85
C ILE A 19 3.60 24.39 14.15
N LEU A 20 3.64 24.21 12.83
CA LEU A 20 2.43 24.14 12.01
C LEU A 20 1.53 22.98 12.43
N THR A 21 0.22 23.21 12.39
CA THR A 21 -0.76 22.13 12.55
C THR A 21 -0.77 21.23 11.32
N ALA A 22 -1.19 19.97 11.49
CA ALA A 22 -1.37 19.06 10.37
C ALA A 22 -2.30 19.65 9.30
N LYS A 23 -3.42 20.27 9.71
CA LYS A 23 -4.35 20.96 8.82
C LYS A 23 -3.69 22.09 8.03
N SER A 24 -2.79 22.86 8.66
CA SER A 24 -2.05 23.92 7.96
C SER A 24 -1.13 23.37 6.89
N ILE A 25 -0.51 22.20 7.12
CA ILE A 25 0.37 21.53 6.16
C ILE A 25 -0.44 20.95 4.99
N LEU A 26 -1.54 20.26 5.29
CA LEU A 26 -2.44 19.73 4.26
C LEU A 26 -2.96 20.85 3.35
N GLY A 27 -3.27 22.02 3.92
CA GLY A 27 -3.72 23.18 3.16
C GLY A 27 -2.66 23.85 2.25
N LEU A 28 -1.42 23.36 2.22
CA LEU A 28 -0.37 23.87 1.32
C LEU A 28 -0.53 23.36 -0.12
N ILE A 29 -1.20 22.21 -0.29
CA ILE A 29 -1.42 21.58 -1.60
C ILE A 29 -2.91 21.32 -1.77
N GLU A 30 -3.47 21.77 -2.88
CA GLU A 30 -4.89 21.57 -3.18
C GLU A 30 -5.21 20.07 -3.31
N GLY A 31 -6.22 19.62 -2.54
CA GLY A 31 -6.68 18.24 -2.54
C GLY A 31 -5.81 17.26 -1.75
N LEU A 32 -4.79 17.74 -1.03
CA LEU A 32 -3.98 16.87 -0.16
C LEU A 32 -4.77 16.51 1.10
N GLU A 33 -4.93 15.21 1.33
CA GLU A 33 -5.69 14.66 2.45
C GLU A 33 -4.79 13.81 3.35
N SER A 34 -5.22 13.60 4.60
CA SER A 34 -4.56 12.68 5.52
C SER A 34 -5.34 11.37 5.63
N HIS A 35 -4.61 10.27 5.67
CA HIS A 35 -5.14 8.90 5.80
C HIS A 35 -4.82 8.25 7.16
N SER A 36 -4.23 8.99 8.11
CA SER A 36 -3.81 8.44 9.41
C SER A 36 -4.67 8.87 10.59
N TYR A 37 -5.43 9.96 10.48
CA TYR A 37 -6.18 10.52 11.63
C TYR A 37 -7.53 11.12 11.24
N ASP A 38 -8.49 11.05 12.16
CA ASP A 38 -9.74 11.80 12.07
C ASP A 38 -9.50 13.31 12.07
N ALA A 39 -10.42 14.05 11.44
CA ALA A 39 -10.33 15.49 11.25
C ALA A 39 -10.15 16.31 12.54
N VAL A 40 -10.57 15.79 13.70
CA VAL A 40 -10.40 16.45 15.00
C VAL A 40 -8.91 16.53 15.41
N TYR A 41 -8.13 15.49 15.12
CA TYR A 41 -6.70 15.43 15.45
C TYR A 41 -5.87 16.30 14.53
N LEU A 42 -6.31 16.54 13.29
CA LEU A 42 -5.57 17.36 12.31
C LEU A 42 -5.43 18.83 12.72
N ARG A 43 -6.18 19.30 13.73
CA ARG A 43 -6.03 20.66 14.28
C ARG A 43 -4.84 20.78 15.23
N GLN A 44 -4.23 19.68 15.63
CA GLN A 44 -3.09 19.69 16.53
C GLN A 44 -1.80 20.10 15.80
N PRO A 45 -0.85 20.75 16.50
CA PRO A 45 0.52 20.93 16.02
C PRO A 45 1.12 19.58 15.63
N LEU A 46 1.94 19.54 14.57
CA LEU A 46 2.44 18.28 14.04
C LEU A 46 3.31 17.50 15.04
N ASN A 47 3.95 18.15 16.00
CA ASN A 47 4.73 17.48 17.05
C ASN A 47 3.87 16.77 18.13
N ARG A 48 2.54 16.89 18.06
CA ARG A 48 1.61 16.10 18.87
C ARG A 48 1.14 14.83 18.16
N LEU A 49 1.53 14.65 16.90
CA LEU A 49 1.26 13.47 16.08
C LEU A 49 2.59 12.77 15.79
N GLU A 50 2.55 11.45 15.57
CA GLU A 50 3.76 10.71 15.19
C GLU A 50 4.23 11.09 13.78
N TYR A 51 3.25 11.22 12.87
CA TYR A 51 3.35 11.73 11.52
C TYR A 51 1.93 12.00 11.02
N ILE A 52 1.76 12.36 9.75
CA ILE A 52 0.52 12.21 8.98
C ILE A 52 0.88 11.52 7.66
N GLU A 53 0.13 10.49 7.25
CA GLU A 53 0.22 9.94 5.89
C GLU A 53 -0.67 10.75 4.96
N CYS A 54 -0.09 11.18 3.85
CA CYS A 54 -0.68 12.13 2.93
C CYS A 54 -0.77 11.55 1.52
N GLY A 55 -1.84 11.92 0.81
CA GLY A 55 -2.05 11.60 -0.60
C GLY A 55 -3.17 12.47 -1.19
N ILE A 56 -3.31 12.47 -2.51
CA ILE A 56 -4.43 13.09 -3.21
C ILE A 56 -5.30 12.01 -3.83
N VAL A 57 -6.57 11.95 -3.43
CA VAL A 57 -7.54 10.97 -3.94
C VAL A 57 -7.62 11.04 -5.47
N GLY A 58 -7.50 9.89 -6.13
CA GLY A 58 -7.57 9.76 -7.59
C GLY A 58 -6.32 10.25 -8.35
N LYS A 59 -5.28 10.72 -7.66
CA LYS A 59 -3.98 11.06 -8.27
C LYS A 59 -2.86 10.21 -7.68
N SER A 60 -2.75 10.19 -6.36
CA SER A 60 -1.68 9.47 -5.69
C SER A 60 -1.83 7.96 -5.86
N GLN A 61 -0.71 7.28 -6.05
CA GLN A 61 -0.61 5.81 -5.99
C GLN A 61 -0.01 5.35 -4.65
N PHE A 62 0.77 6.22 -4.02
CA PHE A 62 1.46 5.95 -2.76
C PHE A 62 1.21 7.06 -1.74
N LEU A 63 1.19 6.68 -0.46
CA LEU A 63 1.18 7.65 0.64
C LEU A 63 2.60 8.01 1.04
N PHE A 64 2.84 9.28 1.33
CA PHE A 64 4.08 9.76 1.95
C PHE A 64 3.79 10.31 3.34
N LYS A 65 4.79 10.36 4.22
CA LYS A 65 4.61 10.82 5.60
C LYS A 65 5.15 12.22 5.79
N VAL A 66 4.48 13.01 6.62
CA VAL A 66 4.98 14.30 7.11
C VAL A 66 4.98 14.28 8.63
N ARG A 67 6.09 14.65 9.27
CA ARG A 67 6.18 14.75 10.73
C ARG A 67 7.01 15.94 11.17
N TYR A 68 6.90 16.28 12.45
CA TYR A 68 7.81 17.21 13.11
C TYR A 68 8.65 16.43 14.11
N LEU A 69 9.96 16.65 14.13
CA LEU A 69 10.88 15.96 15.02
C LEU A 69 11.46 16.95 16.03
N ASP A 70 10.95 16.94 17.26
CA ASP A 70 11.36 17.88 18.31
C ASP A 70 12.88 17.87 18.57
N THR A 71 13.51 16.69 18.50
CA THR A 71 14.97 16.55 18.73
C THR A 71 15.83 17.21 17.66
N GLN A 72 15.28 17.43 16.46
CA GLN A 72 15.96 18.12 15.35
C GLN A 72 15.36 19.49 15.08
N GLU A 73 14.32 19.87 15.82
CA GLU A 73 13.65 21.17 15.68
C GLU A 73 13.18 21.43 14.24
N GLY A 74 12.61 20.43 13.55
CA GLY A 74 12.26 20.59 12.13
C GLY A 74 11.26 19.58 11.59
N TYR A 75 10.81 19.84 10.36
CA TYR A 75 9.86 19.02 9.63
C TYR A 75 10.59 17.96 8.82
N GLN A 76 9.99 16.78 8.71
CA GLN A 76 10.44 15.71 7.84
C GLN A 76 9.33 15.31 6.88
N VAL A 77 9.67 15.19 5.60
CA VAL A 77 8.83 14.54 4.59
C VAL A 77 9.53 13.24 4.19
N ILE A 78 8.83 12.14 4.35
CA ILE A 78 9.36 10.78 4.17
C ILE A 78 8.60 10.16 3.01
N ILE A 79 9.32 9.84 1.93
CA ILE A 79 8.73 9.16 0.78
C ILE A 79 8.92 7.64 0.90
N PRO A 80 8.00 6.85 0.32
CA PRO A 80 8.22 5.43 0.08
C PRO A 80 9.51 5.18 -0.69
N ASP A 81 10.01 3.97 -0.60
CA ASP A 81 11.23 3.54 -1.30
C ASP A 81 11.09 3.53 -2.82
N LEU A 82 9.89 3.23 -3.32
CA LEU A 82 9.49 3.38 -4.71
C LEU A 82 8.26 4.31 -4.81
N ILE A 83 8.28 5.24 -5.76
CA ILE A 83 7.25 6.27 -5.94
C ILE A 83 7.10 6.59 -7.43
N THR A 84 5.90 6.96 -7.89
CA THR A 84 5.68 7.42 -9.27
C THR A 84 6.13 8.87 -9.45
N ARG A 85 6.30 9.31 -10.70
CA ARG A 85 6.53 10.72 -11.05
C ARG A 85 5.36 11.59 -10.60
N ALA A 86 4.13 11.13 -10.77
CA ALA A 86 2.94 11.87 -10.35
C ALA A 86 2.89 12.08 -8.82
N ASP A 87 3.25 11.04 -8.04
CA ASP A 87 3.36 11.15 -6.59
C ASP A 87 4.54 12.06 -6.20
N TRP A 88 5.68 11.97 -6.90
CA TRP A 88 6.82 12.85 -6.68
C TRP A 88 6.48 14.33 -6.93
N GLU A 89 5.73 14.66 -7.98
CA GLU A 89 5.28 16.03 -8.25
C GLU A 89 4.50 16.63 -7.07
N ILE A 90 3.66 15.81 -6.42
CA ILE A 90 2.89 16.21 -5.23
C ILE A 90 3.84 16.46 -4.04
N VAL A 91 4.76 15.51 -3.79
CA VAL A 91 5.75 15.62 -2.72
C VAL A 91 6.64 16.86 -2.91
N GLU A 92 7.16 17.06 -4.12
CA GLU A 92 8.02 18.19 -4.45
C GLU A 92 7.28 19.52 -4.29
N GLY A 93 6.03 19.58 -4.75
CA GLY A 93 5.14 20.71 -4.53
C GLY A 93 4.99 21.04 -3.04
N LEU A 94 4.71 20.03 -2.21
CA LEU A 94 4.59 20.21 -0.76
C LEU A 94 5.91 20.70 -0.15
N LEU A 95 7.04 20.09 -0.51
CA LEU A 95 8.36 20.46 -0.01
C LEU A 95 8.66 21.94 -0.28
N ARG A 96 8.39 22.41 -1.50
CA ARG A 96 8.58 23.82 -1.89
C ARG A 96 7.63 24.75 -1.15
N ALA A 97 6.35 24.38 -1.03
CA ALA A 97 5.36 25.18 -0.31
C ALA A 97 5.68 25.27 1.20
N LEU A 98 6.07 24.16 1.81
CA LEU A 98 6.44 24.09 3.22
C LEU A 98 7.73 24.87 3.50
N SER A 99 8.75 24.72 2.66
CA SER A 99 9.97 25.52 2.71
C SER A 99 9.67 27.03 2.63
N SER A 100 8.82 27.45 1.70
CA SER A 100 8.39 28.85 1.59
C SER A 100 7.63 29.32 2.84
N LYS A 101 6.78 28.47 3.41
CA LYS A 101 5.98 28.78 4.61
C LYS A 101 6.82 28.91 5.88
N VAL A 102 7.83 28.05 6.04
CA VAL A 102 8.75 28.03 7.19
C VAL A 102 9.85 29.09 7.01
N GLY A 103 10.23 29.38 5.77
CA GLY A 103 11.29 30.32 5.43
C GLY A 103 12.70 29.72 5.54
N GLU A 104 12.80 28.40 5.44
CA GLU A 104 14.04 27.62 5.47
C GLU A 104 14.11 26.67 4.28
N ALA A 105 15.32 26.37 3.80
CA ALA A 105 15.52 25.50 2.64
C ALA A 105 15.25 24.01 2.97
N VAL A 106 14.87 23.24 1.95
CA VAL A 106 14.79 21.77 2.05
C VAL A 106 16.17 21.19 1.85
N GLU A 107 16.67 20.45 2.84
CA GLU A 107 17.97 19.81 2.76
C GLU A 107 18.00 18.72 1.67
N GLY A 108 18.98 18.80 0.77
CA GLY A 108 19.23 17.79 -0.26
C GLY A 108 18.16 17.69 -1.36
N LEU A 109 17.22 18.63 -1.45
CA LEU A 109 16.21 18.64 -2.53
C LEU A 109 16.81 19.02 -3.89
N ALA A 110 17.74 19.99 -3.92
CA ALA A 110 18.35 20.46 -5.17
C ALA A 110 19.17 19.37 -5.89
N ASP A 111 19.74 18.44 -5.13
CA ASP A 111 20.57 17.34 -5.64
C ASP A 111 19.77 16.03 -5.77
N PHE A 112 18.45 16.06 -5.51
CA PHE A 112 17.62 14.85 -5.60
C PHE A 112 17.23 14.56 -7.04
N ASP A 113 17.60 13.37 -7.50
CA ASP A 113 17.24 12.81 -8.79
C ASP A 113 16.36 11.58 -8.56
N LEU A 114 15.10 11.67 -9.00
CA LEU A 114 14.11 10.61 -8.84
C LEU A 114 14.50 9.33 -9.59
N GLU A 115 15.05 9.45 -10.79
CA GLU A 115 15.42 8.30 -11.63
C GLU A 115 16.60 7.57 -11.00
N ASN A 116 17.61 8.31 -10.55
CA ASN A 116 18.74 7.73 -9.83
C ASN A 116 18.30 7.09 -8.50
N TYR A 117 17.39 7.73 -7.75
CA TYR A 117 16.82 7.16 -6.53
C TYR A 117 16.09 5.84 -6.80
N PHE A 118 15.25 5.80 -7.85
CA PHE A 118 14.55 4.61 -8.30
C PHE A 118 15.52 3.47 -8.65
N GLN A 119 16.52 3.75 -9.49
CA GLN A 119 17.52 2.78 -9.93
C GLN A 119 18.30 2.18 -8.75
N GLU A 120 18.75 3.01 -7.81
CA GLU A 120 19.44 2.54 -6.60
C GLU A 120 18.52 1.73 -5.69
N THR A 121 17.25 2.10 -5.56
CA THR A 121 16.27 1.28 -4.82
C THR A 121 16.09 -0.09 -5.49
N VAL A 122 15.90 -0.16 -6.80
CA VAL A 122 15.75 -1.43 -7.54
C VAL A 122 16.98 -2.33 -7.37
N LYS A 123 18.19 -1.77 -7.42
CA LYS A 123 19.43 -2.53 -7.13
C LYS A 123 19.46 -3.10 -5.72
N ASN A 124 18.94 -2.36 -4.73
CA ASN A 124 18.86 -2.84 -3.35
C ASN A 124 17.87 -4.02 -3.23
N TYR A 125 16.73 -3.96 -3.92
CA TYR A 125 15.79 -5.09 -3.99
C TYR A 125 16.43 -6.34 -4.59
N LEU A 126 17.18 -6.20 -5.70
CA LEU A 126 17.89 -7.32 -6.33
C LEU A 126 19.05 -7.87 -5.49
N ALA A 127 19.64 -7.05 -4.61
CA ALA A 127 20.71 -7.45 -3.72
C ALA A 127 20.20 -8.28 -2.53
N ASP A 128 18.92 -8.17 -2.17
CA ASP A 128 18.30 -8.96 -1.11
C ASP A 128 18.08 -10.41 -1.57
N LYS A 129 19.04 -11.26 -1.26
CA LYS A 129 18.99 -12.69 -1.60
C LYS A 129 17.99 -13.49 -0.75
N ALA A 130 17.48 -12.93 0.34
CA ALA A 130 16.51 -13.59 1.21
C ALA A 130 15.07 -13.36 0.74
N ALA A 131 14.81 -12.23 0.08
CA ALA A 131 13.50 -11.92 -0.48
C ALA A 131 13.24 -12.73 -1.76
N ARG A 132 12.14 -13.50 -1.76
CA ARG A 132 11.65 -14.21 -2.96
C ARG A 132 10.90 -13.27 -3.90
N LEU A 133 10.21 -12.27 -3.33
CA LEU A 133 9.46 -11.24 -4.02
C LEU A 133 9.79 -9.90 -3.36
N GLY A 134 9.94 -8.87 -4.19
CA GLY A 134 9.90 -7.50 -3.69
C GLY A 134 8.47 -6.98 -3.72
N PHE A 135 8.16 -6.00 -2.88
CA PHE A 135 6.85 -5.34 -2.90
C PHE A 135 6.95 -3.90 -2.43
N CYS A 136 6.05 -3.05 -2.91
CA CYS A 136 5.79 -1.74 -2.31
C CYS A 136 4.31 -1.59 -1.94
N GLN A 137 4.05 -0.78 -0.91
CA GLN A 137 2.68 -0.59 -0.40
C GLN A 137 1.98 0.54 -1.16
N GLY A 138 1.14 0.19 -2.14
CA GLY A 138 0.21 1.14 -2.76
C GLY A 138 -0.96 1.51 -1.84
N ILE A 139 -1.73 2.53 -2.22
CA ILE A 139 -2.90 3.01 -1.47
C ILE A 139 -4.01 1.94 -1.43
N LEU A 140 -4.31 1.30 -2.56
CA LEU A 140 -5.42 0.35 -2.67
C LEU A 140 -4.98 -1.10 -2.51
N SER A 141 -3.77 -1.43 -2.98
CA SER A 141 -3.23 -2.78 -2.90
C SER A 141 -1.69 -2.74 -2.88
N PRO A 142 -1.03 -3.71 -2.22
CA PRO A 142 0.41 -3.90 -2.41
C PRO A 142 0.71 -4.26 -3.87
N VAL A 143 1.86 -3.81 -4.39
CA VAL A 143 2.35 -4.14 -5.72
C VAL A 143 3.55 -5.06 -5.55
N TYR A 144 3.48 -6.28 -6.08
CA TYR A 144 4.54 -7.27 -6.01
C TYR A 144 5.32 -7.34 -7.32
N PHE A 145 6.63 -7.51 -7.21
CA PHE A 145 7.51 -7.68 -8.36
C PHE A 145 8.46 -8.84 -8.11
N ASP A 146 8.67 -9.64 -9.16
CA ASP A 146 9.64 -10.72 -9.14
C ASP A 146 11.02 -10.22 -9.60
N LYS A 147 11.97 -11.14 -9.68
CA LYS A 147 13.32 -10.83 -10.15
C LYS A 147 13.34 -10.29 -11.58
N LYS A 148 12.47 -10.80 -12.46
CA LYS A 148 12.40 -10.40 -13.86
C LYS A 148 11.84 -8.98 -13.99
N ASP A 149 10.82 -8.64 -13.20
CA ASP A 149 10.28 -7.29 -13.13
C ASP A 149 11.37 -6.31 -12.70
N LEU A 150 12.08 -6.62 -11.62
CA LEU A 150 13.19 -5.80 -11.10
C LEU A 150 14.34 -5.63 -12.10
N GLU A 151 14.75 -6.72 -12.77
CA GLU A 151 15.76 -6.65 -13.85
C GLU A 151 15.28 -5.75 -14.99
N SER A 152 13.99 -5.79 -15.32
CA SER A 152 13.40 -4.94 -16.36
C SER A 152 13.31 -3.46 -15.95
N PHE A 153 13.20 -3.17 -14.66
CA PHE A 153 13.22 -1.80 -14.14
C PHE A 153 14.62 -1.16 -14.20
N LEU A 154 15.68 -1.93 -14.39
CA LEU A 154 17.03 -1.42 -14.62
C LEU A 154 17.33 -1.11 -16.10
N GLU A 155 16.42 -1.44 -17.01
CA GLU A 155 16.54 -1.12 -18.43
C GLU A 155 16.15 0.34 -18.75
N GLU A 156 16.33 0.74 -20.01
CA GLU A 156 15.75 2.00 -20.51
C GLU A 156 14.23 2.02 -20.29
N ASP A 157 13.71 3.18 -19.88
CA ASP A 157 12.32 3.39 -19.46
C ASP A 157 11.87 2.59 -18.23
N GLY A 158 12.82 2.12 -17.40
CA GLY A 158 12.53 1.32 -16.20
C GLY A 158 11.48 1.92 -15.26
N LEU A 159 11.57 3.22 -14.96
CA LEU A 159 10.57 3.91 -14.14
C LEU A 159 9.18 3.92 -14.80
N THR A 160 9.11 4.07 -16.13
CA THR A 160 7.83 4.00 -16.87
C THR A 160 7.20 2.61 -16.77
N ARG A 161 7.99 1.54 -16.88
CA ARG A 161 7.49 0.16 -16.73
C ARG A 161 6.96 -0.10 -15.32
N PHE A 162 7.67 0.40 -14.30
CA PHE A 162 7.18 0.37 -12.93
C PHE A 162 5.84 1.12 -12.78
N GLU A 163 5.73 2.32 -13.36
CA GLU A 163 4.49 3.11 -13.32
C GLU A 163 3.32 2.41 -14.03
N GLU A 164 3.57 1.70 -15.13
CA GLU A 164 2.55 0.88 -15.82
C GLU A 164 2.07 -0.29 -14.96
N LEU A 165 2.98 -0.96 -14.25
CA LEU A 165 2.63 -2.01 -13.30
C LEU A 165 1.80 -1.44 -12.14
N VAL A 166 2.25 -0.35 -11.52
CA VAL A 166 1.53 0.34 -10.45
C VAL A 166 0.13 0.75 -10.92
N LYS A 167 0.02 1.34 -12.12
CA LYS A 167 -1.27 1.74 -12.70
C LYS A 167 -2.20 0.55 -12.93
N ARG A 168 -1.68 -0.61 -13.32
CA ARG A 168 -2.48 -1.82 -13.50
C ARG A 168 -3.05 -2.30 -12.17
N VAL A 169 -2.20 -2.40 -11.13
CA VAL A 169 -2.62 -2.90 -9.81
C VAL A 169 -3.53 -1.90 -9.10
N GLN A 170 -3.12 -0.65 -8.99
CA GLN A 170 -3.90 0.41 -8.31
C GLN A 170 -5.12 0.86 -9.11
N GLY A 171 -5.17 0.57 -10.41
CA GLY A 171 -6.31 0.90 -11.28
C GLY A 171 -7.37 -0.18 -11.37
N SER A 172 -7.19 -1.34 -10.72
CA SER A 172 -8.18 -2.41 -10.70
C SER A 172 -9.43 -1.99 -9.90
N ASP A 173 -10.61 -2.33 -10.42
CA ASP A 173 -11.90 -2.18 -9.75
C ASP A 173 -12.29 -3.43 -8.95
N ALA A 174 -11.42 -4.44 -8.91
CA ALA A 174 -11.62 -5.67 -8.16
C ALA A 174 -11.47 -5.44 -6.65
N TYR A 175 -12.23 -6.20 -5.86
CA TYR A 175 -12.15 -6.18 -4.41
C TYR A 175 -10.83 -6.84 -3.92
N PRO A 176 -9.96 -6.14 -3.17
CA PRO A 176 -8.74 -6.74 -2.66
C PRO A 176 -9.02 -7.63 -1.46
N SER A 177 -8.97 -8.95 -1.65
CA SER A 177 -9.21 -9.91 -0.56
C SER A 177 -8.04 -9.92 0.40
N SER A 178 -8.32 -9.70 1.69
CA SER A 178 -7.34 -9.78 2.77
C SER A 178 -7.62 -11.00 3.65
N ALA A 179 -6.54 -11.70 4.03
CA ALA A 179 -6.66 -12.86 4.91
C ALA A 179 -7.05 -12.43 6.33
N LYS A 180 -7.97 -13.18 6.94
CA LYS A 180 -8.27 -13.13 8.37
C LYS A 180 -7.62 -14.32 9.06
N PHE A 181 -7.10 -14.13 10.27
CA PHE A 181 -6.35 -15.16 10.99
C PHE A 181 -7.08 -15.64 12.24
N TYR A 182 -7.22 -16.96 12.38
CA TYR A 182 -7.89 -17.60 13.51
C TYR A 182 -7.08 -18.76 14.06
N PRO A 183 -6.72 -18.79 15.36
CA PRO A 183 -6.08 -19.95 15.96
C PRO A 183 -7.09 -21.08 16.14
N ASP A 184 -6.63 -22.32 15.95
CA ASP A 184 -7.42 -23.52 16.27
C ASP A 184 -7.10 -24.08 17.67
N GLY A 185 -7.79 -25.16 18.05
CA GLY A 185 -7.57 -25.85 19.33
C GLY A 185 -6.29 -26.69 19.39
N GLU A 186 -5.60 -26.90 18.27
CA GLU A 186 -4.39 -27.70 18.14
C GLU A 186 -3.11 -26.83 18.05
N GLY A 187 -3.26 -25.52 18.02
CA GLY A 187 -2.16 -24.55 17.99
C GLY A 187 -1.77 -24.06 16.59
N LYS A 188 -2.50 -24.47 15.54
CA LYS A 188 -2.35 -23.93 14.18
C LYS A 188 -3.10 -22.61 14.05
N VAL A 189 -2.80 -21.86 12.99
CA VAL A 189 -3.55 -20.65 12.65
C VAL A 189 -4.05 -20.74 11.22
N HIS A 190 -5.35 -20.53 11.05
CA HIS A 190 -6.05 -20.51 9.77
C HIS A 190 -6.01 -19.09 9.19
N GLY A 191 -5.38 -18.92 8.03
CA GLY A 191 -5.41 -17.71 7.22
C GLY A 191 -6.45 -17.84 6.12
N ILE A 192 -7.53 -17.06 6.20
CA ILE A 192 -8.74 -17.26 5.40
C ILE A 192 -8.99 -16.06 4.50
N TYR A 193 -8.90 -16.27 3.19
CA TYR A 193 -9.36 -15.33 2.17
C TYR A 193 -10.87 -15.51 1.93
N HIS A 194 -11.49 -14.55 1.25
CA HIS A 194 -12.90 -14.61 0.91
C HIS A 194 -13.11 -14.31 -0.58
N LEU A 195 -13.97 -15.08 -1.23
CA LEU A 195 -14.50 -14.81 -2.57
C LEU A 195 -16.03 -14.78 -2.48
N ALA A 196 -16.61 -13.62 -2.79
CA ALA A 196 -18.06 -13.48 -2.86
C ALA A 196 -18.55 -13.75 -4.30
N GLN A 197 -19.66 -14.47 -4.43
CA GLN A 197 -20.26 -14.80 -5.71
C GLN A 197 -20.54 -13.54 -6.52
N GLY A 198 -20.11 -13.52 -7.78
CA GLY A 198 -20.32 -12.41 -8.71
C GLY A 198 -19.46 -11.17 -8.42
N VAL A 199 -18.58 -11.21 -7.41
CA VAL A 199 -17.67 -10.12 -7.09
C VAL A 199 -16.31 -10.37 -7.71
N LYS A 200 -15.87 -9.45 -8.57
CA LYS A 200 -14.51 -9.41 -9.08
C LYS A 200 -13.54 -9.19 -7.92
N THR A 201 -12.52 -10.04 -7.78
CA THR A 201 -11.70 -10.11 -6.55
C THR A 201 -10.21 -10.23 -6.89
N ILE A 202 -9.35 -9.47 -6.21
CA ILE A 202 -7.89 -9.67 -6.24
C ILE A 202 -7.52 -10.71 -5.20
N LEU A 203 -6.81 -11.74 -5.64
CA LEU A 203 -6.32 -12.82 -4.80
C LEU A 203 -4.82 -13.02 -5.01
N PRO A 204 -4.06 -13.35 -3.95
CA PRO A 204 -2.65 -13.65 -4.12
C PRO A 204 -2.41 -15.03 -4.76
N LYS A 205 -1.45 -15.14 -5.67
CA LYS A 205 -0.97 -16.41 -6.25
C LYS A 205 -0.35 -17.30 -5.17
N GLU A 206 0.35 -16.68 -4.23
CA GLU A 206 0.84 -17.32 -3.01
C GLU A 206 0.42 -16.51 -1.79
N PRO A 207 -0.20 -17.13 -0.76
CA PRO A 207 -0.63 -16.44 0.44
C PRO A 207 0.48 -15.64 1.12
N VAL A 208 0.09 -14.48 1.65
CA VAL A 208 1.00 -13.55 2.33
C VAL A 208 0.48 -13.21 3.71
N ILE A 209 1.40 -13.14 4.69
CA ILE A 209 1.09 -12.61 6.01
C ILE A 209 1.21 -11.08 5.92
N PRO A 210 0.13 -10.31 6.12
CA PRO A 210 0.21 -8.86 6.12
C PRO A 210 1.13 -8.36 7.25
N ALA A 211 1.85 -7.26 7.02
CA ALA A 211 2.85 -6.73 7.96
C ALA A 211 2.39 -6.65 9.44
N PRO A 212 1.16 -6.21 9.75
CA PRO A 212 0.68 -6.15 11.14
C PRO A 212 0.62 -7.51 11.86
N TYR A 213 0.55 -8.62 11.11
CA TYR A 213 0.44 -9.97 11.67
C TYR A 213 1.76 -10.73 11.71
N VAL A 214 2.83 -10.22 11.07
CA VAL A 214 4.10 -10.95 10.92
C VAL A 214 4.68 -11.34 12.29
N GLU A 215 4.81 -10.40 13.22
CA GLU A 215 5.39 -10.68 14.55
C GLU A 215 4.55 -11.70 15.35
N GLN A 216 3.22 -11.62 15.24
CA GLN A 216 2.31 -12.51 15.95
C GLN A 216 2.32 -13.93 15.38
N LEU A 217 2.50 -14.07 14.06
CA LEU A 217 2.37 -15.33 13.35
C LEU A 217 3.72 -16.02 13.05
N VAL A 218 4.84 -15.35 13.32
CA VAL A 218 6.16 -15.93 13.08
C VAL A 218 6.33 -17.25 13.84
N GLY A 219 6.78 -18.28 13.14
CA GLY A 219 7.00 -19.62 13.70
C GLY A 219 5.73 -20.44 13.98
N LYS A 220 4.53 -19.93 13.66
CA LYS A 220 3.28 -20.71 13.74
C LYS A 220 3.07 -21.55 12.49
N GLU A 221 2.41 -22.69 12.65
CA GLU A 221 1.91 -23.48 11.52
C GLU A 221 0.66 -22.78 10.94
N LEU A 222 0.72 -22.43 9.65
CA LEU A 222 -0.37 -21.75 8.96
C LEU A 222 -1.08 -22.70 8.01
N VAL A 223 -2.41 -22.69 8.08
CA VAL A 223 -3.31 -23.35 7.12
C VAL A 223 -3.98 -22.27 6.31
N TRP A 224 -3.89 -22.34 4.97
CA TRP A 224 -4.43 -21.32 4.09
C TRP A 224 -5.71 -21.81 3.42
N GLU A 225 -6.75 -21.03 3.55
CA GLU A 225 -8.09 -21.41 3.11
C GLU A 225 -8.79 -20.23 2.43
N ILE A 226 -9.86 -20.53 1.71
CA ILE A 226 -10.78 -19.53 1.18
C ILE A 226 -12.22 -19.89 1.47
N ASP A 227 -12.98 -18.90 1.94
CA ASP A 227 -14.44 -18.99 2.09
C ASP A 227 -15.11 -18.51 0.80
N LEU A 228 -15.96 -19.37 0.23
CA LEU A 228 -16.87 -19.00 -0.85
C LEU A 228 -18.18 -18.50 -0.25
N VAL A 229 -18.57 -17.28 -0.59
CA VAL A 229 -19.69 -16.59 0.04
C VAL A 229 -20.76 -16.22 -0.98
N LYS A 230 -22.01 -16.59 -0.75
CA LYS A 230 -23.17 -16.12 -1.52
C LYS A 230 -23.70 -14.83 -0.92
N ILE A 231 -24.18 -13.94 -1.78
CA ILE A 231 -24.90 -12.73 -1.38
C ILE A 231 -26.37 -12.92 -1.78
N SER A 232 -27.23 -13.22 -0.80
CA SER A 232 -28.65 -13.52 -1.05
C SER A 232 -29.56 -12.28 -1.03
N GLY A 233 -29.00 -11.11 -0.68
CA GLY A 233 -29.75 -9.86 -0.49
C GLY A 233 -28.92 -8.60 -0.77
N ASP A 234 -28.97 -7.65 0.16
CA ASP A 234 -28.24 -6.39 0.08
C ASP A 234 -26.76 -6.60 0.48
N GLY A 235 -25.86 -6.52 -0.49
CA GLY A 235 -24.41 -6.66 -0.25
C GLY A 235 -23.81 -5.60 0.68
N SER A 236 -24.56 -4.62 1.19
CA SER A 236 -24.09 -3.75 2.28
C SER A 236 -24.36 -4.32 3.68
N LYS A 237 -25.11 -5.42 3.79
CA LYS A 237 -25.57 -6.00 5.06
C LYS A 237 -24.88 -7.34 5.35
N PRO A 238 -24.18 -7.47 6.48
CA PRO A 238 -23.52 -8.72 6.86
C PRO A 238 -24.47 -9.93 6.91
N GLU A 239 -25.73 -9.73 7.29
CA GLU A 239 -26.74 -10.80 7.36
C GLU A 239 -27.13 -11.39 6.01
N ASP A 240 -26.82 -10.71 4.89
CA ASP A 240 -27.11 -11.16 3.55
C ASP A 240 -25.95 -11.97 2.93
N TYR A 241 -24.89 -12.21 3.69
CA TYR A 241 -23.75 -13.04 3.31
C TYR A 241 -23.86 -14.45 3.92
N GLU A 242 -23.83 -15.46 3.06
CA GLU A 242 -23.88 -16.88 3.45
C GLU A 242 -22.58 -17.59 3.02
N ALA A 243 -21.80 -18.11 3.98
CA ALA A 243 -20.66 -18.95 3.68
C ALA A 243 -21.14 -20.32 3.17
N VAL A 244 -20.74 -20.69 1.95
CA VAL A 244 -21.20 -21.90 1.26
C VAL A 244 -20.20 -23.04 1.38
N ALA A 245 -18.91 -22.71 1.27
CA ALA A 245 -17.82 -23.69 1.34
C ALA A 245 -16.55 -23.04 1.88
N ARG A 246 -15.73 -23.86 2.52
CA ARG A 246 -14.34 -23.53 2.87
C ARG A 246 -13.43 -24.52 2.18
N LEU A 247 -12.50 -23.99 1.40
CA LEU A 247 -11.61 -24.78 0.56
C LEU A 247 -10.15 -24.54 0.96
N ASP A 248 -9.31 -25.55 0.75
CA ASP A 248 -7.86 -25.36 0.72
C ASP A 248 -7.51 -24.32 -0.36
N TYR A 249 -6.69 -23.34 0.00
CA TYR A 249 -6.42 -22.20 -0.87
C TYR A 249 -5.74 -22.59 -2.18
N GLN A 250 -4.79 -23.52 -2.13
CA GLN A 250 -4.05 -23.97 -3.30
C GLN A 250 -4.95 -24.79 -4.22
N ALA A 251 -5.73 -25.71 -3.66
CA ALA A 251 -6.71 -26.49 -4.42
C ALA A 251 -7.77 -25.60 -5.10
N PHE A 252 -8.19 -24.53 -4.42
CA PHE A 252 -9.08 -23.52 -5.01
C PHE A 252 -8.42 -22.80 -6.21
N LEU A 253 -7.19 -22.30 -6.06
CA LEU A 253 -6.49 -21.61 -7.15
C LEU A 253 -6.33 -22.50 -8.39
N GLU A 254 -6.07 -23.79 -8.20
CA GLU A 254 -5.96 -24.77 -9.29
C GLU A 254 -7.30 -25.07 -9.97
N ALA A 255 -8.40 -24.88 -9.25
CA ALA A 255 -9.76 -25.12 -9.73
C ALA A 255 -10.39 -23.90 -10.42
N LEU A 256 -9.80 -22.70 -10.28
CA LEU A 256 -10.34 -21.48 -10.87
C LEU A 256 -10.44 -21.56 -12.40
N PRO A 257 -11.56 -21.10 -13.01
CA PRO A 257 -11.67 -20.95 -14.45
C PRO A 257 -10.60 -19.97 -14.97
N LYS A 258 -9.71 -20.45 -15.85
CA LYS A 258 -8.55 -19.68 -16.31
C LYS A 258 -8.94 -18.46 -17.13
N GLU A 259 -10.05 -18.56 -17.85
CA GLU A 259 -10.69 -17.49 -18.62
C GLU A 259 -11.18 -16.33 -17.75
N LEU A 260 -11.39 -16.55 -16.45
CA LEU A 260 -11.75 -15.49 -15.50
C LEU A 260 -10.53 -14.89 -14.80
N CYS A 261 -9.33 -15.46 -14.98
CA CYS A 261 -8.13 -15.04 -14.26
C CYS A 261 -7.23 -14.15 -15.13
N GLN A 262 -6.85 -13.00 -14.58
CA GLN A 262 -5.87 -12.11 -15.19
C GLN A 262 -4.76 -11.79 -14.19
N ASP A 263 -3.51 -11.99 -14.61
CA ASP A 263 -2.36 -11.58 -13.80
C ASP A 263 -2.31 -10.05 -13.66
N LEU A 264 -2.27 -9.58 -12.41
CA LEU A 264 -2.04 -8.17 -12.10
C LEU A 264 -0.54 -7.89 -11.96
N ASP A 265 0.13 -8.70 -11.15
CA ASP A 265 1.55 -8.56 -10.85
C ASP A 265 2.21 -9.92 -10.52
N ALA A 266 3.41 -9.88 -9.93
CA ALA A 266 4.17 -11.09 -9.61
C ALA A 266 3.47 -12.04 -8.63
N ASN A 267 2.58 -11.54 -7.76
CA ASN A 267 1.90 -12.35 -6.76
C ASN A 267 0.39 -12.14 -6.69
N GLN A 268 -0.22 -11.39 -7.59
CA GLN A 268 -1.66 -11.13 -7.58
C GLN A 268 -2.32 -11.50 -8.90
N ILE A 269 -3.50 -12.08 -8.79
CA ILE A 269 -4.44 -12.31 -9.88
C ILE A 269 -5.73 -11.53 -9.61
N GLU A 270 -6.29 -10.93 -10.64
CA GLU A 270 -7.68 -10.52 -10.69
C GLU A 270 -8.52 -11.70 -11.15
N VAL A 271 -9.45 -12.13 -10.31
CA VAL A 271 -10.45 -13.13 -10.63
C VAL A 271 -11.74 -12.40 -10.97
N GLY A 272 -12.24 -12.60 -12.19
CA GLY A 272 -13.51 -12.08 -12.65
C GLY A 272 -14.70 -12.58 -11.81
N PRO A 273 -15.91 -12.05 -12.05
CA PRO A 273 -17.11 -12.47 -11.34
C PRO A 273 -17.40 -13.98 -11.49
N VAL A 274 -17.08 -14.77 -10.47
CA VAL A 274 -17.42 -16.21 -10.45
C VAL A 274 -18.89 -16.36 -10.03
N SER A 275 -19.72 -16.90 -10.90
CA SER A 275 -21.18 -17.00 -10.69
C SER A 275 -21.77 -18.24 -11.34
N GLY A 276 -23.04 -18.53 -11.06
CA GLY A 276 -23.76 -19.64 -11.69
C GLY A 276 -23.05 -20.98 -11.49
N GLU A 277 -22.95 -21.76 -12.57
CA GLU A 277 -22.37 -23.11 -12.55
C GLU A 277 -20.91 -23.13 -12.10
N ASP A 278 -20.09 -22.16 -12.52
CA ASP A 278 -18.67 -22.09 -12.11
C ASP A 278 -18.53 -21.95 -10.58
N PHE A 279 -19.40 -21.15 -9.97
CA PHE A 279 -19.41 -20.98 -8.51
C PHE A 279 -19.86 -22.25 -7.78
N GLU A 280 -20.93 -22.91 -8.25
CA GLU A 280 -21.40 -24.16 -7.65
C GLU A 280 -20.37 -25.28 -7.82
N VAL A 281 -19.68 -25.35 -8.95
CA VAL A 281 -18.61 -26.34 -9.18
C VAL A 281 -17.47 -26.15 -8.19
N LEU A 282 -17.06 -24.90 -7.92
CA LEU A 282 -16.06 -24.62 -6.89
C LEU A 282 -16.56 -24.98 -5.48
N ALA A 283 -17.80 -24.63 -5.15
CA ALA A 283 -18.37 -24.86 -3.83
C ALA A 283 -18.60 -26.34 -3.47
N ASN A 284 -18.66 -27.23 -4.46
CA ASN A 284 -18.85 -28.67 -4.26
C ASN A 284 -17.54 -29.48 -4.27
N ARG A 285 -16.38 -28.83 -4.19
CA ARG A 285 -15.06 -29.49 -4.15
C ARG A 285 -14.60 -29.88 -2.76
#